data_AF-A0A7V9HDA6-F1
#
_entry.id   AF-A0A7V9HDA6-F1
#
_cell.length_a   1.000
_cell.length_b   1.000
_cell.length_c   1.000
_cell.angle_alpha   90.00
_cell.angle_beta   90.00
_cell.angle_gamma   90.00
#
_symmetry.space_group_name_H-M   'P 1'
#
loop_
_entity.id
_entity.type
_entity.pdbx_description
1 polymer ?
#
loop_
_entity_poly.entity_id
_entity_poly.type
_entity_poly.pdbx_seq_one_letter_code
_entity_poly.pdbx_strand_id
1 'polypeptide(L)'
;MVDQGLSMRAIAEELQVSFSSVQHWLRRHDLVTTRARRSRSIQASLEDAMASAETTGECPRHGITTFGRRPEGSWRCLRCRSGHVAARRRRIKQILVGEAGGACVLCCYDAPVAPFTSTTWTRPPRRSTFRFAGATRSIAFSRAEAAKCVLLCANCHA
;
A
#
# COMPACT_ATOMS: atom_id res chain seq x y z
N MET A 1 -27.73 4.82 -25.31
CA MET A 1 -27.25 6.20 -25.55
C MET A 1 -26.06 6.59 -24.69
N VAL A 2 -26.12 6.43 -23.35
CA VAL A 2 -24.99 6.72 -22.44
C VAL A 2 -23.73 5.91 -22.77
N ASP A 3 -23.90 4.68 -23.29
CA ASP A 3 -22.82 3.79 -23.70
C ASP A 3 -22.31 3.99 -25.14
N GLN A 4 -22.97 4.84 -25.94
CA GLN A 4 -22.60 5.10 -27.34
C GLN A 4 -21.41 6.07 -27.49
N GLY A 5 -20.73 6.42 -26.40
CA GLY A 5 -19.59 7.35 -26.43
C GLY A 5 -19.95 8.82 -26.72
N LEU A 6 -21.24 9.16 -26.76
CA LEU A 6 -21.72 10.52 -27.02
C LEU A 6 -21.45 11.46 -25.84
N SER A 7 -21.28 12.75 -26.15
CA SER A 7 -21.27 13.81 -25.14
C SER A 7 -22.70 14.12 -24.68
N MET A 8 -22.88 14.74 -23.50
CA MET A 8 -24.21 15.17 -23.06
C MET A 8 -24.88 16.14 -24.05
N ARG A 9 -24.10 16.95 -24.78
CA ARG A 9 -24.61 17.85 -25.83
C ARG A 9 -25.07 17.08 -27.07
N ALA A 10 -24.31 16.07 -27.48
CA ALA A 10 -24.71 15.21 -28.60
C ALA A 10 -25.94 14.35 -28.26
N ILE A 11 -26.05 13.89 -27.00
CA ILE A 11 -27.28 13.21 -26.53
C ILE A 11 -28.47 14.17 -26.55
N ALA A 12 -28.27 15.44 -26.16
CA ALA A 12 -29.30 16.46 -26.18
C ALA A 12 -29.78 16.77 -27.61
N GLU A 13 -28.84 16.88 -28.55
CA GLU A 13 -29.11 17.08 -29.98
C GLU A 13 -29.84 15.87 -30.61
N GLU A 14 -29.39 14.65 -30.34
CA GLU A 14 -30.03 13.42 -30.84
C GLU A 14 -31.45 13.26 -30.31
N LEU A 15 -31.67 13.58 -29.03
CA LEU A 15 -32.97 13.48 -28.37
C LEU A 15 -33.84 14.73 -28.56
N GLN A 16 -33.33 15.77 -29.24
CA GLN A 16 -34.00 17.07 -29.41
C GLN A 16 -34.49 17.68 -28.08
N VAL A 17 -33.71 17.50 -27.01
CA VAL A 17 -33.99 18.05 -25.67
C VAL A 17 -32.91 19.05 -25.26
N SER A 18 -33.19 19.83 -24.22
CA SER A 18 -32.18 20.73 -23.68
C SER A 18 -31.03 19.97 -23.01
N PHE A 19 -29.83 20.55 -23.05
CA PHE A 19 -28.66 20.02 -22.33
C PHE A 19 -28.92 19.84 -20.83
N SER A 20 -29.63 20.78 -20.21
CA SER A 20 -29.99 20.74 -18.79
C SER A 20 -30.96 19.59 -18.47
N SER A 21 -31.86 19.24 -19.40
CA SER A 21 -32.72 18.04 -19.27
C SER A 21 -31.88 16.76 -19.24
N VAL A 22 -30.91 16.60 -20.15
CA VAL A 22 -30.01 15.44 -20.16
C VAL A 22 -29.20 15.37 -18.87
N GLN A 23 -28.63 16.50 -18.43
CA GLN A 23 -27.87 16.58 -17.19
C GLN A 23 -28.73 16.22 -15.96
N HIS A 24 -29.97 16.69 -15.90
CA HIS A 24 -30.90 16.40 -14.81
C HIS A 24 -31.16 14.88 -14.69
N TRP A 25 -31.53 14.23 -15.80
CA TRP A 25 -31.81 12.80 -15.80
C TRP A 25 -30.58 11.95 -15.51
N LEU A 26 -29.41 12.31 -16.06
CA LEU A 26 -28.17 11.61 -15.74
C LEU A 26 -27.84 11.67 -14.24
N ARG A 27 -28.00 12.84 -13.61
CA ARG A 27 -27.80 12.98 -12.15
C ARG A 27 -28.84 12.20 -11.35
N ARG A 28 -30.12 12.28 -11.73
CA ARG A 28 -31.22 11.61 -11.03
C ARG A 28 -31.06 10.10 -11.00
N HIS A 29 -30.47 9.52 -12.04
CA HIS A 29 -30.22 8.08 -12.16
C HIS A 29 -28.78 7.68 -11.84
N ASP A 30 -27.95 8.59 -11.34
CA ASP A 30 -26.52 8.37 -11.06
C ASP A 30 -25.73 7.79 -12.26
N LEU A 31 -26.10 8.22 -13.47
CA LEU A 31 -25.50 7.77 -14.72
C LEU A 31 -24.42 8.75 -15.20
N VAL A 32 -23.34 8.20 -15.75
CA VAL A 32 -22.24 8.97 -16.35
C VAL A 32 -21.99 8.46 -17.77
N THR A 33 -21.90 9.38 -18.74
CA THR A 33 -21.61 9.00 -20.13
C THR A 33 -20.30 8.24 -20.24
N THR A 34 -20.24 7.27 -21.15
CA THR A 34 -19.01 6.49 -21.37
C THR A 34 -17.84 7.38 -21.78
N ARG A 35 -18.11 8.46 -22.52
CA ARG A 35 -17.12 9.52 -22.77
C ARG A 35 -16.60 10.14 -21.48
N ALA A 36 -17.48 10.57 -20.58
CA ALA A 36 -17.07 11.19 -19.32
C ALA A 36 -16.36 10.21 -18.39
N ARG A 37 -16.79 8.94 -18.32
CA ARG A 37 -16.08 7.87 -17.60
C ARG A 37 -14.67 7.67 -18.16
N ARG A 38 -14.52 7.58 -19.49
CA ARG A 38 -13.22 7.45 -20.17
C ARG A 38 -12.31 8.66 -19.96
N SER A 39 -12.86 9.87 -20.00
CA SER A 39 -12.08 11.09 -19.72
C SER A 39 -11.56 11.10 -18.28
N ARG A 40 -12.39 10.74 -17.30
CA ARG A 40 -11.96 10.62 -15.90
C ARG A 40 -10.89 9.54 -15.73
N SER A 41 -11.02 8.38 -16.37
CA SER A 41 -10.01 7.32 -16.28
C SER A 41 -8.68 7.73 -16.92
N ILE A 42 -8.70 8.43 -18.05
CA ILE A 42 -7.49 8.97 -18.69
C ILE A 42 -6.83 10.00 -17.78
N GLN A 43 -7.60 10.92 -17.21
CA GLN A 43 -7.06 11.94 -16.32
C GLN A 43 -6.44 11.32 -15.06
N ALA A 44 -7.12 10.35 -14.42
CA ALA A 44 -6.55 9.60 -13.31
C ALA A 44 -5.25 8.88 -13.71
N SER A 45 -5.20 8.28 -14.90
CA SER A 45 -3.99 7.61 -15.41
C SER A 45 -2.83 8.58 -15.63
N LEU A 46 -3.10 9.80 -16.10
CA LEU A 46 -2.09 10.85 -16.27
C LEU A 46 -1.60 11.37 -14.91
N GLU A 47 -2.51 11.58 -13.95
CA GLU A 47 -2.17 11.95 -12.58
C GLU A 47 -1.32 10.87 -11.90
N ASP A 48 -1.65 9.59 -12.09
CA ASP A 48 -0.88 8.44 -11.60
C ASP A 48 0.50 8.35 -12.26
N ALA A 49 0.58 8.60 -13.58
CA ALA A 49 1.85 8.64 -14.30
C ALA A 49 2.76 9.78 -13.80
N MET A 50 2.19 10.97 -13.58
CA MET A 50 2.92 12.11 -13.01
C MET A 50 3.33 11.90 -11.55
N ALA A 51 2.49 11.21 -10.75
CA ALA A 51 2.81 10.83 -9.38
C ALA A 51 3.93 9.77 -9.31
N SER A 52 4.02 8.93 -10.35
CA SER A 52 5.04 7.89 -10.51
C SER A 52 6.29 8.36 -11.26
N ALA A 53 6.45 9.67 -11.47
CA ALA A 53 7.62 10.21 -12.16
C ALA A 53 8.91 9.84 -11.43
N GLU A 54 9.87 9.32 -12.20
CA GLU A 54 11.20 8.95 -11.73
C GLU A 54 12.25 9.80 -12.44
N THR A 55 13.31 10.15 -11.73
CA THR A 55 14.46 10.86 -12.28
C THR A 55 15.75 10.31 -11.70
N THR A 56 16.86 10.49 -12.40
CA THR A 56 18.19 10.11 -11.88
C THR A 56 18.81 11.30 -11.18
N GLY A 57 19.42 11.09 -10.02
CA GLY A 57 20.12 12.13 -9.27
C GLY A 57 21.14 11.55 -8.31
N GLU A 58 21.91 12.42 -7.67
CA GLU A 58 22.91 12.03 -6.68
C GLU A 58 22.31 12.03 -5.26
N CYS A 59 22.45 10.91 -4.56
CA CYS A 59 22.05 10.75 -3.18
C CYS A 59 23.29 10.72 -2.27
N PRO A 60 23.36 11.53 -1.20
CA PRO A 60 24.50 11.55 -0.27
C PRO A 60 24.87 10.20 0.37
N ARG A 61 23.94 9.23 0.36
CA ARG A 61 24.14 7.89 0.96
C ARG A 61 24.33 6.77 -0.05
N HIS A 62 23.94 6.97 -1.30
CA HIS A 62 23.87 5.89 -2.29
C HIS A 62 24.52 6.25 -3.62
N GLY A 63 25.10 7.45 -3.76
CA GLY A 63 25.61 7.97 -5.01
C GLY A 63 24.49 8.18 -6.03
N ILE A 64 24.80 8.00 -7.31
CA ILE A 64 23.84 8.13 -8.42
C ILE A 64 22.77 7.04 -8.33
N THR A 65 21.51 7.46 -8.27
CA THR A 65 20.37 6.55 -8.07
C THR A 65 19.09 7.18 -8.59
N THR A 66 18.05 6.35 -8.75
CA THR A 66 16.71 6.81 -9.08
C THR A 66 16.03 7.48 -7.89
N PHE A 67 15.36 8.60 -8.16
CA PHE A 67 14.50 9.35 -7.26
C PHE A 67 13.08 9.26 -7.80
N GLY A 68 12.14 8.87 -6.92
CA GLY A 68 10.72 8.94 -7.23
C GLY A 68 10.12 10.21 -6.67
N ARG A 69 9.25 10.86 -7.44
CA ARG A 69 8.41 11.96 -6.98
C ARG A 69 7.47 11.46 -5.88
N ARG A 70 7.04 12.37 -5.02
CA ARG A 70 6.02 12.13 -4.01
C ARG A 70 4.77 12.95 -4.30
N PRO A 71 3.61 12.59 -3.72
CA PRO A 71 2.38 13.36 -3.91
C PRO A 71 2.54 14.84 -3.53
N GLU A 72 3.34 15.15 -2.49
CA GLU A 72 3.65 16.52 -2.08
C GLU A 72 4.61 17.27 -3.03
N GLY A 73 5.06 16.64 -4.11
CA GLY A 73 5.97 17.21 -5.11
C GLY A 73 7.46 17.10 -4.79
N SER A 74 7.83 16.66 -3.58
CA SER A 74 9.23 16.42 -3.23
C SER A 74 9.80 15.15 -3.87
N TRP A 75 11.12 15.14 -4.09
CA TRP A 75 11.83 13.99 -4.66
C TRP A 75 12.56 13.19 -3.59
N ARG A 76 12.55 11.85 -3.70
CA ARG A 76 13.30 11.00 -2.79
C ARG A 76 13.90 9.80 -3.49
N CYS A 77 15.19 9.59 -3.22
CA CYS A 77 15.94 8.39 -3.57
C CYS A 77 15.15 7.12 -3.22
N LEU A 78 14.93 6.25 -4.21
CA LEU A 78 14.16 5.02 -4.05
C LEU A 78 14.86 4.02 -3.11
N ARG A 79 16.19 3.96 -3.13
CA ARG A 79 16.97 3.16 -2.16
C ARG A 79 16.78 3.65 -0.72
N CYS A 80 16.81 4.97 -0.49
CA CYS A 80 16.49 5.56 0.82
C CYS A 80 15.06 5.23 1.26
N ARG A 81 14.10 5.23 0.33
CA ARG A 81 12.70 4.91 0.59
C ARG A 81 12.57 3.46 1.06
N SER A 82 13.13 2.51 0.31
CA SER A 82 13.13 1.08 0.65
C SER A 82 13.87 0.80 1.97
N GLY A 83 15.03 1.44 2.18
CA GLY A 83 15.79 1.33 3.43
C GLY A 83 15.00 1.81 4.65
N HIS A 84 14.25 2.91 4.52
CA HIS A 84 13.39 3.40 5.60
C HIS A 84 12.26 2.42 5.95
N VAL A 85 11.60 1.84 4.93
CA VAL A 85 10.56 0.82 5.14
C VAL A 85 11.12 -0.42 5.84
N ALA A 86 12.28 -0.92 5.39
CA ALA A 86 12.97 -2.04 6.04
C ALA A 86 13.32 -1.72 7.51
N ALA A 87 13.87 -0.54 7.77
CA ALA A 87 14.21 -0.10 9.13
C ALA A 87 12.97 0.01 10.03
N ARG A 88 11.83 0.48 9.50
CA ARG A 88 10.57 0.54 10.24
C ARG A 88 10.06 -0.85 10.60
N ARG A 89 10.13 -1.81 9.67
CA ARG A 89 9.71 -3.21 9.91
C ARG A 89 10.56 -3.87 10.98
N ARG A 90 11.89 -3.69 10.94
CA ARG A 90 12.81 -4.19 11.97
C ARG A 90 12.45 -3.64 13.35
N ARG A 91 12.20 -2.32 13.45
CA ARG A 91 11.76 -1.68 14.71
C ARG A 91 10.44 -2.23 15.24
N ILE A 92 9.44 -2.40 14.38
CA ILE A 92 8.16 -2.98 14.82
C ILE A 92 8.36 -4.42 15.28
N LYS A 93 9.13 -5.24 14.55
CA LYS A 93 9.45 -6.61 14.98
C LYS A 93 10.10 -6.63 16.35
N GLN A 94 11.10 -5.78 16.60
CA GLN A 94 11.77 -5.66 17.90
C GLN A 94 10.79 -5.32 19.03
N ILE A 95 9.88 -4.37 18.80
CA ILE A 95 8.85 -4.00 19.79
C ILE A 95 7.98 -5.21 20.13
N LEU A 96 7.43 -5.90 19.12
CA LEU A 96 6.55 -7.05 19.38
C LEU A 96 7.27 -8.20 20.07
N VAL A 97 8.52 -8.48 19.69
CA VAL A 97 9.33 -9.53 20.33
C VAL A 97 9.56 -9.19 21.81
N GLY A 98 9.88 -7.93 22.12
CA GLY A 98 9.99 -7.46 23.50
C GLY A 98 8.68 -7.57 24.27
N GLU A 99 7.55 -7.18 23.65
CA GLU A 99 6.22 -7.28 24.25
C GLU A 99 5.79 -8.74 24.52
N ALA A 100 6.32 -9.72 23.78
CA ALA A 100 6.09 -11.15 24.01
C ALA A 100 7.12 -11.83 24.92
N GLY A 101 7.99 -11.06 25.58
CA GLY A 101 8.97 -11.59 26.54
C GLY A 101 10.32 -11.98 25.96
N GLY A 102 10.60 -11.68 24.69
CA GLY A 102 11.94 -11.80 24.08
C GLY A 102 12.38 -13.22 23.71
N ALA A 103 11.84 -14.25 24.36
CA ALA A 103 12.29 -15.63 24.21
C ALA A 103 11.28 -16.54 23.49
N CYS A 104 11.78 -17.63 22.93
CA CYS A 104 10.93 -18.69 22.40
C CYS A 104 10.12 -19.37 23.52
N VAL A 105 8.81 -19.54 23.32
CA VAL A 105 7.96 -20.20 24.33
C VAL A 105 8.20 -21.71 24.48
N LEU A 106 8.93 -22.35 23.55
CA LEU A 106 9.20 -23.79 23.58
C LEU A 106 10.57 -24.15 24.16
N CYS A 107 11.63 -23.45 23.75
CA CYS A 107 13.00 -23.77 24.18
C CYS A 107 13.65 -22.67 25.02
N CYS A 108 12.90 -21.62 25.38
CA CYS A 108 13.39 -20.47 26.15
C CYS A 108 14.61 -19.78 25.53
N TYR A 109 14.88 -19.99 24.23
CA TYR A 109 15.97 -19.30 23.55
C TYR A 109 15.69 -17.80 23.56
N ASP A 110 16.43 -17.09 24.40
CA ASP A 110 16.48 -15.64 24.46
C ASP A 110 17.47 -15.18 23.40
N ALA A 111 16.91 -14.82 22.26
CA ALA A 111 17.68 -14.19 21.21
C ALA A 111 17.92 -12.74 21.64
N PRO A 112 19.16 -12.28 21.89
CA PRO A 112 19.41 -10.85 21.83
C PRO A 112 18.83 -10.36 20.51
N VAL A 113 18.10 -9.23 20.55
CA VAL A 113 17.30 -8.63 19.46
C VAL A 113 18.18 -8.09 18.32
N ALA A 114 19.31 -8.74 18.09
CA ALA A 114 20.24 -8.55 17.01
C ALA A 114 19.56 -8.91 15.67
N PRO A 115 19.93 -8.24 14.57
CA PRO A 115 19.32 -8.43 13.26
C PRO A 115 19.46 -9.84 12.66
N PHE A 116 20.20 -10.75 13.32
CA PHE A 116 20.56 -12.08 12.83
C PHE A 116 19.88 -13.25 13.57
N THR A 117 19.16 -13.00 14.66
CA THR A 117 18.40 -14.05 15.36
C THR A 117 17.01 -14.20 14.75
N SER A 118 16.76 -15.34 14.10
CA SER A 118 15.51 -15.61 13.40
C SER A 118 14.43 -16.08 14.37
N THR A 119 13.78 -15.15 15.06
CA THR A 119 12.53 -15.40 15.80
C THR A 119 11.32 -15.16 14.89
N THR A 120 10.31 -16.04 14.97
CA THR A 120 9.14 -16.13 14.09
C THR A 120 7.85 -16.27 14.92
N TRP A 121 6.74 -15.73 14.42
CA TRP A 121 5.43 -15.81 15.07
C TRP A 121 4.55 -16.85 14.38
N THR A 122 3.86 -17.68 15.16
CA THR A 122 3.04 -18.79 14.64
C THR A 122 1.61 -18.72 15.16
N ARG A 123 0.61 -18.84 14.28
CA ARG A 123 -0.80 -18.91 14.68
C ARG A 123 -1.20 -20.35 15.05
N PRO A 124 -1.77 -20.59 16.24
CA PRO A 124 -2.33 -21.89 16.60
C PRO A 124 -3.71 -22.14 15.95
N PRO A 125 -4.09 -23.40 15.66
CA PRO A 125 -3.22 -24.57 15.51
C PRO A 125 -2.36 -24.41 14.25
N ARG A 126 -1.09 -24.85 14.31
CA ARG A 126 0.01 -24.69 13.33
C ARG A 126 -0.41 -24.71 11.84
N ARG A 127 -1.07 -23.66 11.35
CA ARG A 127 -1.61 -23.60 9.97
C ARG A 127 -1.09 -22.39 9.20
N SER A 128 -0.60 -21.36 9.89
CA SER A 128 -0.08 -20.16 9.23
C SER A 128 0.98 -19.46 10.06
N THR A 129 2.09 -19.12 9.42
CA THR A 129 3.14 -18.27 10.00
C THR A 129 2.70 -16.81 9.91
N PHE A 130 2.71 -16.08 11.03
CA PHE A 130 2.58 -14.63 10.98
C PHE A 130 3.92 -14.04 10.55
N ARG A 131 4.00 -13.69 9.27
CA ARG A 131 5.09 -12.88 8.74
C ARG A 131 4.58 -11.46 8.65
N PHE A 132 5.46 -10.49 8.89
CA PHE A 132 5.25 -9.12 8.42
C PHE A 132 5.21 -9.15 6.89
N ALA A 133 4.05 -9.49 6.35
CA ALA A 133 3.85 -9.86 4.97
C ALA A 133 3.97 -8.62 4.09
N GLY A 134 5.21 -8.23 3.75
CA GLY A 134 5.58 -7.31 2.67
C GLY A 134 4.96 -5.90 2.67
N ALA A 135 3.98 -5.62 3.53
CA ALA A 135 3.10 -4.47 3.52
C ALA A 135 3.34 -3.64 4.77
N THR A 136 3.30 -2.33 4.61
CA THR A 136 3.48 -1.38 5.70
C THR A 136 2.17 -1.30 6.49
N ARG A 137 2.12 -1.93 7.67
CA ARG A 137 0.95 -1.92 8.56
C ARG A 137 1.20 -1.03 9.79
N SER A 138 0.13 -0.58 10.42
CA SER A 138 0.22 0.14 11.69
C SER A 138 0.75 -0.79 12.78
N ILE A 139 1.38 -0.21 13.81
CA ILE A 139 1.83 -0.98 14.97
C ILE A 139 0.65 -1.59 15.72
N ALA A 140 -0.49 -0.88 15.80
CA ALA A 140 -1.71 -1.38 16.43
C ALA A 140 -2.25 -2.64 15.74
N PHE A 141 -2.33 -2.63 14.40
CA PHE A 141 -2.69 -3.83 13.64
C PHE A 141 -1.69 -4.97 13.88
N SER A 142 -0.40 -4.65 13.87
CA SER A 142 0.67 -5.65 14.07
C SER A 142 0.59 -6.28 15.46
N ARG A 143 0.25 -5.51 16.50
CA ARG A 143 0.00 -6.00 17.87
C ARG A 143 -1.23 -6.90 17.92
N ALA A 144 -2.34 -6.47 17.33
CA ALA A 144 -3.57 -7.25 17.30
C ALA A 144 -3.38 -8.62 16.61
N GLU A 145 -2.53 -8.68 15.59
CA GLU A 145 -2.21 -9.93 14.91
C GLU A 145 -1.20 -10.78 15.69
N ALA A 146 -0.16 -10.16 16.28
CA ALA A 146 0.79 -10.85 17.14
C ALA A 146 0.14 -11.49 18.37
N ALA A 147 -0.90 -10.88 18.94
CA ALA A 147 -1.68 -11.44 20.06
C ALA A 147 -2.38 -12.77 19.73
N LYS A 148 -2.56 -13.09 18.44
CA LYS A 148 -3.14 -14.37 17.99
C LYS A 148 -2.07 -15.46 17.80
N CYS A 149 -0.81 -15.13 18.04
CA CYS A 149 0.34 -15.94 17.68
C CYS A 149 1.24 -16.20 18.88
N VAL A 150 2.00 -17.30 18.81
CA VAL A 150 3.07 -17.62 19.77
C VAL A 150 4.43 -17.29 19.17
N LEU A 151 5.34 -16.82 20.02
CA LEU A 151 6.72 -16.49 19.64
C LEU A 151 7.61 -17.74 19.68
N LEU A 152 8.13 -18.16 18.53
CA LEU A 152 9.01 -19.32 18.37
C LEU A 152 10.34 -18.92 17.73
N CYS A 153 11.44 -19.57 18.13
CA CYS A 153 12.69 -19.47 17.36
C CYS A 153 12.56 -20.26 16.04
N ALA A 154 13.41 -19.97 15.05
CA ALA A 154 13.39 -20.67 13.77
C ALA A 154 13.51 -22.20 13.92
N ASN A 155 14.27 -22.69 14.89
CA ASN A 155 14.45 -24.13 15.10
C ASN A 155 13.17 -24.79 15.65
N CYS A 156 12.47 -24.15 16.59
CA CYS A 156 11.22 -24.69 17.15
C CYS A 156 10.01 -24.46 16.23
N HIS A 157 10.15 -23.55 15.28
CA HIS A 157 9.17 -23.28 14.24
C HIS A 157 9.25 -24.28 13.08
N ALA A 158 10.43 -24.87 12.82
CA ALA A 158 10.68 -25.79 11.71
C ALA A 158 9.67 -26.94 11.64
#